data_AF-A0A2X2IX29-F1
#
_entry.id   AF-A0A2X2IX29-F1
#
_cell.length_a   1.000
_cell.length_b   1.000
_cell.length_c   1.000
_cell.angle_alpha   90.00
_cell.angle_beta   90.00
_cell.angle_gamma   90.00
#
_symmetry.space_group_name_H-M   'P 1'
#
loop_
_entity.id
_entity.type
_entity.pdbx_description
1 polymer ?
#
loop_
_entity_poly.entity_id
_entity_poly.type
_entity_poly.pdbx_seq_one_letter_code
_entity_poly.pdbx_strand_id
1 'polypeptide(L)'
;MQRLFLLVAVMLLSGCLTAPPKEAARPTLMPRAQSYKDLTHLPAPTGKIFVSVYNIQDETGQFKPYPASNFSTAVPQSATAMLVTALKDSRWFIPLER
;
A
#
# COMPACT_ATOMS: atom_id res chain seq x y z
N MET A 1 -13.96 -53.85 17.69
CA MET A 1 -12.61 -53.39 17.27
C MET A 1 -12.65 -52.58 15.96
N GLN A 2 -13.23 -53.08 14.87
CA GLN A 2 -13.23 -52.40 13.55
C GLN A 2 -13.94 -51.02 13.52
N ARG A 3 -15.03 -50.85 14.28
CA ARG A 3 -15.75 -49.55 14.39
C ARG A 3 -14.95 -48.46 15.11
N LEU A 4 -14.04 -48.84 16.02
CA LEU A 4 -13.21 -47.90 16.77
C LEU A 4 -12.08 -47.34 15.89
N PHE A 5 -11.47 -48.19 15.06
CA PHE A 5 -10.50 -47.77 14.06
C PHE A 5 -11.07 -46.78 13.04
N LEU A 6 -12.34 -46.98 12.64
CA LEU A 6 -13.02 -46.08 11.71
C LEU A 6 -13.24 -44.67 12.29
N LEU A 7 -13.59 -44.58 13.58
CA LEU A 7 -13.78 -43.31 14.28
C LEU A 7 -12.48 -42.53 14.46
N VAL A 8 -11.39 -43.22 14.79
CA VAL A 8 -10.06 -42.60 14.92
C VAL A 8 -9.57 -42.08 13.56
N ALA A 9 -9.82 -42.83 12.48
CA ALA A 9 -9.49 -42.37 11.13
C ALA A 9 -10.27 -41.09 10.74
N VAL A 10 -11.57 -41.00 11.04
CA VAL A 10 -12.38 -39.80 10.76
C VAL A 10 -11.88 -38.58 11.55
N MET A 11 -11.45 -38.75 12.81
CA MET A 11 -10.84 -37.67 13.59
C MET A 11 -9.49 -37.20 13.04
N LEU A 12 -8.69 -38.08 12.44
CA LEU A 12 -7.40 -37.72 11.86
C LEU A 12 -7.55 -36.94 10.53
N LEU A 13 -8.65 -37.09 9.80
CA LEU A 13 -8.88 -36.40 8.52
C LEU A 13 -9.50 -34.99 8.66
N SER A 14 -10.05 -34.60 9.81
CA SER A 14 -10.67 -33.28 9.99
C SER A 14 -9.68 -32.11 10.13
N GLY A 15 -8.38 -32.39 10.25
CA GLY A 15 -7.34 -31.36 10.39
C GLY A 15 -6.90 -30.66 9.11
N CYS A 16 -7.27 -31.14 7.91
CA CYS A 16 -6.71 -30.67 6.64
C CYS A 16 -7.31 -29.34 6.12
N LEU A 17 -8.35 -28.81 6.78
CA LEU A 17 -9.08 -27.61 6.34
C LEU A 17 -8.74 -26.34 7.12
N THR A 18 -7.82 -26.41 8.09
CA THR A 18 -7.44 -25.25 8.94
C THR A 18 -6.30 -24.41 8.36
N ALA A 19 -5.83 -24.73 7.16
CA ALA A 19 -4.80 -23.93 6.50
C ALA A 19 -5.37 -22.55 6.12
N PRO A 20 -4.63 -21.46 6.36
CA PRO A 20 -5.07 -20.12 5.95
C PRO A 20 -5.26 -20.09 4.42
N PRO A 21 -6.20 -19.27 3.91
CA PRO A 21 -6.40 -19.11 2.49
C PRO A 21 -5.11 -18.61 1.83
N LYS A 22 -4.77 -19.19 0.68
CA LYS A 22 -3.65 -18.71 -0.13
C LYS A 22 -3.96 -17.31 -0.67
N GLU A 23 -2.90 -16.54 -0.89
CA GLU A 23 -2.97 -15.17 -1.42
C GLU A 23 -3.83 -15.11 -2.69
N ALA A 24 -4.90 -14.32 -2.65
CA ALA A 24 -5.91 -14.29 -3.71
C ALA A 24 -5.44 -13.53 -4.96
N ALA A 25 -4.52 -12.57 -4.80
CA ALA A 25 -4.00 -11.75 -5.87
C ALA A 25 -2.47 -11.69 -5.82
N ARG A 26 -1.85 -11.61 -7.00
CA ARG A 26 -0.39 -11.43 -7.09
C ARG A 26 -0.01 -9.98 -6.79
N PRO A 27 1.10 -9.73 -6.08
CA PRO A 27 1.60 -8.38 -5.87
C PRO A 27 2.02 -7.76 -7.21
N THR A 28 1.55 -6.53 -7.46
CA THR A 28 1.94 -5.72 -8.62
C THR A 28 2.32 -4.32 -8.16
N LEU A 29 3.09 -3.59 -8.98
CA LEU A 29 3.36 -2.18 -8.70
C LEU A 29 2.07 -1.38 -8.75
N MET A 30 2.01 -0.29 -7.97
CA MET A 30 0.84 0.57 -7.96
C MET A 30 0.47 1.03 -9.38
N PRO A 31 -0.81 0.92 -9.77
CA PRO A 31 -1.25 1.35 -11.09
C PRO A 31 -0.97 2.84 -11.27
N ARG A 32 -0.29 3.18 -12.38
CA ARG A 32 0.17 4.54 -12.66
C ARG A 32 -0.84 5.28 -13.54
N ALA A 33 -1.29 6.43 -13.06
CA ALA A 33 -2.22 7.32 -13.78
C ALA A 33 -1.52 8.14 -14.86
N GLN A 34 -2.28 8.91 -15.65
CA GLN A 34 -1.75 9.79 -16.69
C GLN A 34 -0.73 10.80 -16.13
N SER A 35 -1.01 11.39 -14.96
CA SER A 35 -0.09 12.34 -14.31
C SER A 35 1.31 11.76 -14.07
N TYR A 36 1.43 10.45 -13.86
CA TYR A 36 2.73 9.79 -13.73
C TYR A 36 3.50 9.76 -15.05
N LYS A 37 2.80 9.52 -16.17
CA LYS A 37 3.39 9.56 -17.50
C LYS A 37 3.89 10.97 -17.80
N ASP A 38 3.08 11.98 -17.53
CA ASP A 38 3.46 13.38 -17.77
C ASP A 38 4.68 13.78 -16.92
N LEU A 39 4.68 13.39 -15.63
CA LEU A 39 5.78 13.65 -14.70
C LEU A 39 7.11 13.02 -15.14
N THR A 40 7.08 11.79 -15.65
CA THR A 40 8.29 11.07 -16.07
C THR A 40 8.84 11.56 -17.40
N HIS A 41 7.98 12.13 -18.26
CA HIS A 41 8.32 12.66 -19.58
C HIS A 41 8.68 14.15 -19.57
N LEU A 42 8.85 14.77 -18.39
CA LEU A 42 9.36 16.12 -18.29
C LEU A 42 10.75 16.25 -18.95
N PRO A 43 11.05 17.40 -19.58
CA PRO A 43 12.38 17.66 -20.12
C PRO A 43 13.42 17.60 -19.00
N ALA A 44 14.65 17.18 -19.33
CA ALA A 44 15.70 17.11 -18.34
C ALA A 44 16.14 18.52 -17.90
N PRO A 45 16.37 18.76 -16.60
CA PRO A 45 16.94 20.01 -16.14
C PRO A 45 18.42 20.11 -16.50
N THR A 46 18.97 21.32 -16.47
CA THR A 46 20.43 21.54 -16.59
C THR A 46 21.21 20.92 -15.43
N GLY A 47 20.59 20.85 -14.25
CA GLY A 47 21.11 20.18 -13.08
C GLY A 47 19.99 19.85 -12.09
N LYS A 48 20.14 18.76 -11.34
CA LYS A 48 19.14 18.38 -10.33
C LYS A 48 19.23 19.28 -9.10
N ILE A 49 18.08 19.58 -8.52
CA ILE A 49 17.96 20.48 -7.38
C ILE A 49 17.81 19.67 -6.09
N PHE A 50 18.60 19.99 -5.06
CA PHE A 50 18.45 19.40 -3.73
C PHE A 50 17.25 20.01 -3.01
N VAL A 51 16.38 19.16 -2.46
CA VAL A 51 15.18 19.60 -1.76
C VAL A 51 14.95 18.73 -0.52
N SER A 52 14.51 19.35 0.57
CA SER A 52 14.05 18.66 1.78
C SER A 52 12.54 18.82 1.91
N VAL A 53 11.84 17.71 2.06
CA VAL A 53 10.40 17.69 2.36
C VAL A 53 10.26 17.26 3.81
N TYR A 54 9.66 18.12 4.64
CA TYR A 54 9.45 17.81 6.06
C TYR A 54 8.15 17.06 6.26
N ASN A 55 7.01 17.74 6.06
CA ASN A 55 5.72 17.11 6.28
C ASN A 55 4.64 17.78 5.41
N ILE A 56 3.76 16.97 4.84
CA ILE A 56 2.49 17.38 4.25
C ILE A 56 1.41 16.85 5.18
N GLN A 57 0.84 17.75 5.96
CA GLN A 57 -0.24 17.43 6.89
C GLN A 57 -1.57 17.37 6.14
N ASP A 58 -2.42 16.44 6.55
CA ASP A 58 -3.82 16.46 6.14
C ASP A 58 -4.58 17.52 6.93
N GLU A 59 -4.74 18.70 6.33
CA GLU A 59 -5.48 19.83 6.92
C GLU A 59 -6.97 19.82 6.56
N THR A 60 -7.49 18.73 5.96
CA THR A 60 -8.91 18.66 5.56
C THR A 60 -9.86 18.50 6.75
N GLY A 61 -9.37 17.92 7.85
CA GLY A 61 -10.16 17.60 9.04
C GLY A 61 -11.27 16.57 8.79
N GLN A 62 -11.23 15.82 7.69
CA GLN A 62 -12.31 14.93 7.27
C GLN A 62 -12.11 13.48 7.73
N PHE A 63 -13.17 12.89 8.28
CA PHE A 63 -13.25 11.48 8.65
C PHE A 63 -14.30 10.76 7.80
N LYS A 64 -14.17 9.43 7.69
CA LYS A 64 -15.14 8.61 6.93
C LYS A 64 -16.47 8.51 7.70
N PRO A 65 -17.61 8.55 7.00
CA PRO A 65 -18.91 8.33 7.63
C PRO A 65 -19.11 6.85 8.03
N TYR A 66 -20.14 6.58 8.81
CA TYR A 66 -20.59 5.22 9.14
C TYR A 66 -20.79 4.39 7.83
N PRO A 67 -20.33 3.13 7.75
CA PRO A 67 -19.94 2.20 8.83
C PRO A 67 -18.43 2.18 9.15
N ALA A 68 -17.64 3.15 8.68
CA ALA A 68 -16.23 3.20 8.99
C ALA A 68 -15.97 3.50 10.47
N SER A 69 -14.78 3.14 10.96
CA SER A 69 -14.34 3.54 12.31
C SER A 69 -14.24 5.06 12.39
N ASN A 70 -14.65 5.64 13.53
CA ASN A 70 -14.56 7.08 13.78
C ASN A 70 -13.14 7.64 13.68
N PHE A 71 -12.10 6.80 13.80
CA PHE A 71 -10.69 7.19 13.64
C PHE A 71 -10.19 7.08 12.20
N SER A 72 -11.02 6.63 11.26
CA SER A 72 -10.63 6.50 9.85
C SER A 72 -10.72 7.85 9.15
N THR A 73 -9.58 8.42 8.78
CA THR A 73 -9.52 9.65 7.99
C THR A 73 -10.08 9.40 6.57
N ALA A 74 -10.70 10.42 5.99
CA ALA A 74 -11.19 10.36 4.62
C ALA A 74 -10.02 10.37 3.61
N VAL A 75 -8.94 11.08 3.94
CA VAL A 75 -7.73 11.22 3.12
C VAL A 75 -6.59 10.40 3.75
N PRO A 76 -5.78 9.68 2.93
CA PRO A 76 -4.63 8.94 3.44
C PRO A 76 -3.52 9.87 3.95
N GLN A 77 -2.92 9.50 5.08
CA GLN A 77 -1.86 10.27 5.75
C GLN A 77 -0.45 10.08 5.15
N SER A 78 -0.36 9.50 3.94
CA SER A 78 0.90 9.18 3.25
C SER A 78 1.33 10.21 2.20
N ALA A 79 0.72 11.41 2.21
CA ALA A 79 0.97 12.47 1.25
C ALA A 79 2.45 12.87 1.15
N THR A 80 3.16 12.96 2.28
CA THR A 80 4.60 13.27 2.33
C THR A 80 5.43 12.28 1.51
N ALA A 81 5.22 10.97 1.72
CA ALA A 81 5.95 9.93 1.00
C ALA A 81 5.60 9.88 -0.49
N MET A 82 4.33 10.16 -0.83
CA MET A 82 3.89 10.29 -2.22
C MET A 82 4.60 11.46 -2.91
N LEU A 83 4.72 12.63 -2.26
CA LEU A 83 5.42 13.78 -2.81
C LEU A 83 6.91 13.49 -3.01
N VAL A 84 7.59 12.92 -2.01
CA VAL A 84 9.03 12.57 -2.12
C VAL A 84 9.26 11.62 -3.30
N THR A 85 8.38 10.64 -3.47
CA THR A 85 8.43 9.71 -4.61
C THR A 85 8.22 10.44 -5.93
N ALA A 86 7.24 11.34 -6.02
CA ALA A 86 6.98 12.13 -7.23
C ALA A 86 8.17 13.05 -7.58
N LEU A 87 8.78 13.70 -6.59
CA LEU A 87 9.99 14.51 -6.78
C LEU A 87 11.13 13.68 -7.35
N LYS A 88 11.33 12.46 -6.84
CA LYS A 88 12.33 11.53 -7.36
C LYS A 88 12.01 11.06 -8.79
N ASP A 89 10.76 10.67 -9.05
CA ASP A 89 10.29 10.15 -10.34
C ASP A 89 10.33 11.21 -11.45
N SER A 90 10.21 12.51 -11.10
CA SER A 90 10.36 13.62 -12.05
C SER A 90 11.74 13.71 -12.68
N ARG A 91 12.79 13.16 -12.03
CA ARG A 91 14.21 13.35 -12.37
C ARG A 91 14.72 14.79 -12.25
N TRP A 92 13.93 15.72 -11.72
CA TRP A 92 14.34 17.12 -11.48
C TRP A 92 15.02 17.33 -10.13
N PHE A 93 14.63 16.53 -9.13
CA PHE A 93 15.00 16.78 -7.74
C PHE A 93 15.82 15.63 -7.14
N ILE A 94 16.61 15.96 -6.13
CA ILE A 94 17.26 15.02 -5.22
C ILE A 94 16.65 15.27 -3.84
N PRO A 95 15.65 14.46 -3.42
CA PRO A 95 15.08 14.55 -2.09
C PRO A 95 16.12 14.16 -1.03
N LEU A 96 16.25 15.00 -0.01
CA LEU A 96 17.04 14.74 1.18
C LEU A 96 16.10 14.27 2.29
N GLU A 97 16.43 13.14 2.91
CA GLU A 97 15.70 12.61 4.06
C GLU A 97 15.82 13.58 5.25
N ARG A 98 14.71 13.86 5.93
CA ARG A 98 14.63 14.76 7.09
C ARG A 98 13.69 14.20 8.15
#